data_AF-A0A2V2RV35-F1
#
_entry.id   AF-A0A2V2RV35-F1
#
_cell.length_a   1.000
_cell.length_b   1.000
_cell.length_c   1.000
_cell.angle_alpha   90.00
_cell.angle_beta   90.00
_cell.angle_gamma   90.00
#
_symmetry.space_group_name_H-M   'P 1'
#
loop_
_entity.id
_entity.type
_entity.pdbx_description
1 polymer ?
#
loop_
_entity_poly.entity_id
_entity_poly.type
_entity_poly.pdbx_seq_one_letter_code
_entity_poly.pdbx_strand_id
1 'polypeptide(L)'
;MSFPEYLRGRISQDYKNLIIQKVEEIKEQTEGLKNTVAPSLYQSNQSLHETLQREIAHLQEVLQSELNSAQEKLSQQMEQTMEDYLASWYHSDTSGFEQQKELLISDVVSNVPPPPVPPKVEHAELASLTDLLHKLDAGATQSEILNIVLHHISGWVDRAVLFVVKGDQATGWAAVGLGPDWDVSRIRQIKVDLNKDNVLRPVASQGEAAYGPADHFSQNSELFQLLGTDSPNAALAFPVTVRGKIAGILYVDMKEDLAQKPDLPNLLYLASRSAGFAIDTLPLKPKPVPGKEAPAPAVATVPVMATPVAVAVPAPPTVAIPIPPEPAPAPVAATVEINEDAAEGTVMMPAMKAPAPVPLTDEEHKLHEDAKRFARLLVSEIKLYNEAQVSAGREKRDLYERLKDDIERSRKMYQDRVPGNVQSASNYFYEELVRTLANGDPTLLGM
;
A
#
# COMPACT_ATOMS: atom_id res chain seq x y z
N MET A 1 25.05 59.09 -99.10
CA MET A 1 25.72 57.84 -98.69
C MET A 1 26.31 57.20 -99.93
N SER A 2 27.61 56.86 -99.90
CA SER A 2 28.20 56.12 -101.01
C SER A 2 27.65 54.68 -101.01
N PHE A 3 27.51 54.07 -102.20
CA PHE A 3 27.02 52.69 -102.36
C PHE A 3 27.68 51.66 -101.40
N PRO A 4 28.99 51.77 -101.07
CA PRO A 4 29.63 50.97 -100.02
C PRO A 4 29.05 51.10 -98.60
N GLU A 5 28.64 52.30 -98.17
CA GLU A 5 28.13 52.54 -96.81
C GLU A 5 26.70 52.00 -96.63
N TYR A 6 25.89 52.07 -97.69
CA TYR A 6 24.54 51.50 -97.72
C TYR A 6 24.57 49.97 -97.61
N LEU A 7 25.47 49.31 -98.36
CA LEU A 7 25.66 47.87 -98.27
C LEU A 7 26.18 47.43 -96.90
N ARG A 8 27.13 48.19 -96.31
CA ARG A 8 27.67 47.89 -94.97
C ARG A 8 26.60 48.03 -93.87
N GLY A 9 25.73 49.04 -93.96
CA GLY A 9 24.61 49.22 -93.03
C GLY A 9 23.54 48.13 -93.15
N ARG A 10 23.20 47.72 -94.39
CA ARG A 10 22.20 46.68 -94.64
C ARG A 10 22.68 45.30 -94.25
N ILE A 11 23.93 44.95 -94.56
CA ILE A 11 24.57 43.70 -94.09
C ILE A 11 24.61 43.67 -92.56
N SER A 12 24.93 44.79 -91.90
CA SER A 12 24.92 44.85 -90.43
C SER A 12 23.52 44.65 -89.83
N GLN A 13 22.48 45.18 -90.48
CA GLN A 13 21.09 45.02 -90.04
C GLN A 13 20.59 43.58 -90.26
N ASP A 14 20.93 42.96 -91.39
CA ASP A 14 20.58 41.56 -91.70
C ASP A 14 21.26 40.58 -90.73
N TYR A 15 22.53 40.83 -90.37
CA TYR A 15 23.21 40.06 -89.33
C TYR A 15 22.57 40.21 -87.94
N LYS A 16 22.14 41.43 -87.57
CA LYS A 16 21.41 41.65 -86.32
C LYS A 16 20.08 40.90 -86.30
N ASN A 17 19.32 40.95 -87.40
CA ASN A 17 18.06 40.24 -87.52
C ASN A 17 18.25 38.72 -87.44
N LEU A 18 19.31 38.19 -88.06
CA LEU A 18 19.67 36.78 -87.98
C LEU A 18 20.05 36.34 -86.55
N ILE A 19 20.79 37.19 -85.81
CA ILE A 19 21.13 36.93 -84.41
C ILE A 19 19.86 36.92 -83.55
N ILE A 20 18.96 37.90 -83.72
CA ILE A 20 17.69 37.96 -82.99
C ILE A 20 16.85 36.70 -83.27
N GLN A 21 16.74 36.30 -84.54
CA GLN A 21 16.03 35.09 -84.93
C GLN A 21 16.64 33.84 -84.28
N LYS A 22 17.97 33.71 -84.28
CA LYS A 22 18.66 32.58 -83.66
C LYS A 22 18.52 32.57 -82.14
N VAL A 23 18.50 33.73 -81.49
CA VAL A 23 18.27 33.85 -80.05
C VAL A 23 16.85 33.45 -79.69
N GLU A 24 15.84 33.85 -80.47
CA GLU A 24 14.45 33.44 -80.24
C GLU A 24 14.27 31.92 -80.48
N GLU A 25 14.91 31.37 -81.51
CA GLU A 25 14.91 29.92 -81.79
C GLU A 25 15.55 29.11 -80.65
N ILE A 26 16.68 29.58 -80.10
CA ILE A 26 17.32 28.96 -78.93
C ILE A 26 16.41 29.06 -77.70
N LYS A 27 15.74 30.21 -77.51
CA LYS A 27 14.83 30.42 -76.38
C LYS A 27 13.61 29.50 -76.46
N GLU A 28 13.01 29.35 -77.65
CA GLU A 28 11.93 28.38 -77.88
C GLU A 28 12.38 26.94 -77.66
N GLN A 29 13.58 26.56 -78.14
CA GLN A 29 14.16 25.24 -77.87
C GLN A 29 14.42 25.01 -76.37
N THR A 30 14.88 26.03 -75.65
CA THR A 30 15.17 25.95 -74.21
C THR A 30 13.89 25.83 -73.39
N GLU A 31 12.85 26.61 -73.71
CA GLU A 31 11.52 26.48 -73.08
C GLU A 31 10.85 25.14 -73.44
N GLY A 32 11.01 24.68 -74.69
CA GLY A 32 10.56 23.36 -75.13
C GLY A 32 11.20 22.23 -74.31
N LEU A 33 12.53 22.26 -74.14
CA LEU A 33 13.26 21.30 -73.30
C LEU A 33 12.81 21.38 -71.83
N LYS A 34 12.65 22.58 -71.28
CA LYS A 34 12.21 22.77 -69.89
C LYS A 34 10.82 22.17 -69.66
N ASN A 35 9.92 22.35 -70.63
CA ASN A 35 8.55 21.85 -70.56
C ASN A 35 8.42 20.32 -70.76
N THR A 36 9.40 19.66 -71.39
CA THR A 36 9.41 18.17 -71.50
C THR A 36 10.26 17.49 -70.43
N VAL A 37 11.44 18.03 -70.15
CA VAL A 37 12.43 17.40 -69.25
C VAL A 37 12.07 17.59 -67.78
N ALA A 38 11.56 18.76 -67.37
CA ALA A 38 11.22 18.97 -65.95
C ALA A 38 10.05 18.07 -65.46
N PRO A 39 8.95 17.91 -66.21
CA PRO A 39 7.87 17.02 -65.78
C PRO A 39 8.27 15.54 -65.82
N SER A 40 9.05 15.12 -66.82
CA SER A 40 9.52 13.73 -66.91
C SER A 40 10.49 13.37 -65.78
N LEU A 41 11.40 14.28 -65.40
CA LEU A 41 12.24 14.11 -64.22
C LEU A 41 11.41 14.08 -62.93
N TYR A 42 10.37 14.90 -62.81
CA TYR A 42 9.48 14.90 -61.65
C TYR A 42 8.71 13.57 -61.54
N GLN A 43 8.13 13.10 -62.64
CA GLN A 43 7.43 11.81 -62.71
C GLN A 43 8.37 10.62 -62.41
N SER A 44 9.60 10.66 -62.92
CA SER A 44 10.61 9.63 -62.65
C SER A 44 11.04 9.62 -61.18
N ASN A 45 11.25 10.78 -60.57
CA ASN A 45 11.55 10.86 -59.14
C ASN A 45 10.37 10.37 -58.29
N GLN A 46 9.14 10.70 -58.68
CA GLN A 46 7.94 10.26 -57.98
C GLN A 46 7.78 8.73 -58.05
N SER A 47 7.95 8.12 -59.23
CA SER A 47 7.85 6.67 -59.39
C SER A 47 8.96 5.91 -58.65
N LEU A 48 10.17 6.47 -58.61
CA LEU A 48 11.26 5.97 -57.76
C LEU A 48 10.90 6.05 -56.28
N HIS A 49 10.31 7.16 -55.83
CA HIS A 49 9.91 7.31 -54.43
C HIS A 49 8.82 6.32 -54.02
N GLU A 50 7.81 6.13 -54.86
CA GLU A 50 6.75 5.14 -54.64
C GLU A 50 7.29 3.70 -54.63
N THR A 51 8.27 3.40 -55.48
CA THR A 51 8.89 2.08 -55.52
C THR A 51 9.74 1.83 -54.28
N LEU A 52 10.55 2.81 -53.86
CA LEU A 52 11.30 2.76 -52.60
C LEU A 52 10.39 2.61 -51.39
N GLN A 53 9.27 3.34 -51.33
CA GLN A 53 8.29 3.20 -50.25
C GLN A 53 7.66 1.82 -50.21
N ARG A 54 7.30 1.25 -51.36
CA ARG A 54 6.78 -0.13 -51.43
C ARG A 54 7.80 -1.14 -50.95
N GLU A 55 9.07 -0.97 -51.30
CA GLU A 55 10.14 -1.90 -50.92
C GLU A 55 10.49 -1.78 -49.44
N ILE A 56 10.47 -0.58 -48.88
CA ILE A 56 10.61 -0.34 -47.43
C ILE A 56 9.45 -1.00 -46.66
N ALA A 57 8.21 -0.82 -47.11
CA ALA A 57 7.04 -1.42 -46.46
C ALA A 57 7.11 -2.95 -46.49
N HIS A 58 7.48 -3.53 -47.64
CA HIS A 58 7.68 -4.97 -47.77
C HIS A 58 8.80 -5.48 -46.85
N LEU A 59 9.94 -4.79 -46.82
CA LEU A 59 11.04 -5.16 -45.91
C LEU A 59 10.62 -5.08 -44.44
N GLN A 60 9.85 -4.06 -44.05
CA GLN A 60 9.32 -3.94 -42.69
C GLN A 60 8.38 -5.10 -42.35
N GLU A 61 7.48 -5.47 -43.25
CA GLU A 61 6.56 -6.59 -43.06
C GLU A 61 7.31 -7.92 -42.91
N VAL A 62 8.31 -8.18 -43.77
CA VAL A 62 9.16 -9.37 -43.66
C VAL A 62 9.90 -9.39 -42.32
N LEU A 63 10.54 -8.28 -41.92
CA LEU A 63 11.26 -8.17 -40.64
C LEU A 63 10.34 -8.41 -39.45
N GLN A 64 9.12 -7.85 -39.48
CA GLN A 64 8.12 -8.05 -38.44
C GLN A 64 7.68 -9.51 -38.36
N SER A 65 7.47 -10.17 -39.51
CA SER A 65 7.08 -11.58 -39.57
C SER A 65 8.17 -12.51 -39.05
N GLU A 66 9.43 -12.24 -39.40
CA GLU A 66 10.59 -13.00 -38.92
C GLU A 66 10.77 -12.82 -37.41
N LEU A 67 10.64 -11.59 -36.90
CA LEU A 67 10.71 -11.30 -35.47
C LEU A 67 9.63 -12.04 -34.68
N ASN A 68 8.38 -12.00 -35.14
CA ASN A 68 7.28 -12.71 -34.50
C ASN A 68 7.52 -14.23 -34.50
N SER A 69 7.96 -14.78 -35.64
CA SER A 69 8.26 -16.22 -35.75
C SER A 69 9.42 -16.64 -34.84
N ALA A 70 10.43 -15.78 -34.67
CA ALA A 70 11.56 -16.04 -33.79
C ALA A 70 11.15 -15.99 -32.32
N GLN A 71 10.28 -15.03 -31.94
CA GLN A 71 9.73 -14.94 -30.59
C GLN A 71 8.87 -16.16 -30.25
N GLU A 72 8.03 -16.62 -31.18
CA GLU A 72 7.19 -17.80 -30.99
C GLU A 72 8.04 -19.07 -30.84
N LYS A 73 9.06 -19.26 -31.69
CA LYS A 73 10.02 -20.37 -31.56
C LYS A 73 10.76 -20.34 -30.22
N LEU A 74 11.20 -19.17 -29.77
CA LEU A 74 11.88 -19.03 -28.48
C LEU A 74 10.95 -19.39 -27.32
N SER A 75 9.69 -18.94 -27.37
CA SER A 75 8.69 -19.26 -26.36
C SER A 75 8.41 -20.76 -26.29
N GLN A 76 8.18 -21.40 -27.44
CA GLN A 76 7.95 -22.85 -27.52
C GLN A 76 9.15 -23.64 -27.02
N GLN A 77 10.37 -23.23 -27.38
CA GLN A 77 11.59 -23.88 -26.91
C GLN A 77 11.75 -23.73 -25.39
N MET A 78 11.45 -22.55 -24.83
CA MET A 78 11.54 -22.31 -23.40
C MET A 78 10.53 -23.17 -22.63
N GLU A 79 9.28 -23.23 -23.10
CA GLU A 79 8.23 -24.07 -22.50
C GLU A 79 8.62 -25.55 -22.53
N GLN A 80 9.12 -26.04 -23.67
CA GLN A 80 9.58 -27.43 -23.81
C GLN A 80 10.78 -27.73 -22.88
N THR A 81 11.77 -26.84 -22.82
CA THR A 81 12.91 -27.04 -21.89
C THR A 81 12.48 -27.02 -20.43
N MET A 82 11.47 -26.22 -20.08
CA MET A 82 10.93 -26.16 -18.72
C MET A 82 10.16 -27.44 -18.39
N GLU A 83 9.34 -27.95 -19.31
CA GLU A 83 8.66 -29.24 -19.15
C GLU A 83 9.66 -30.39 -19.02
N ASP A 84 10.70 -30.44 -19.85
CA ASP A 84 11.75 -31.45 -19.77
C ASP A 84 12.52 -31.37 -18.43
N TYR A 85 12.80 -30.16 -17.95
CA TYR A 85 13.48 -29.95 -16.67
C TYR A 85 12.59 -30.38 -15.49
N LEU A 86 11.30 -29.99 -15.51
CA LEU A 86 10.34 -30.41 -14.49
C LEU A 86 10.15 -31.93 -14.52
N ALA A 87 10.01 -32.54 -15.69
CA ALA A 87 9.92 -33.99 -15.84
C ALA A 87 11.17 -34.68 -15.29
N SER A 88 12.37 -34.19 -15.61
CA SER A 88 13.62 -34.69 -15.04
C SER A 88 13.68 -34.54 -13.52
N TRP A 89 13.13 -33.46 -12.97
CA TRP A 89 13.10 -33.23 -11.52
C TRP A 89 12.08 -34.15 -10.82
N TYR A 90 10.87 -34.30 -11.37
CA TYR A 90 9.84 -35.19 -10.83
C TYR A 90 10.21 -36.68 -10.91
N HIS A 91 10.99 -37.08 -11.91
CA HIS A 91 11.49 -38.45 -12.06
C HIS A 91 12.89 -38.64 -11.47
N SER A 92 13.51 -37.58 -10.93
CA SER A 92 14.75 -37.74 -10.16
C SER A 92 14.40 -38.44 -8.85
N ASP A 93 15.01 -39.60 -8.64
CA ASP A 93 14.72 -40.46 -7.50
C ASP A 93 15.24 -39.79 -6.22
N THR A 94 14.37 -39.02 -5.55
CA THR A 94 14.69 -38.31 -4.31
C THR A 94 14.92 -39.26 -3.14
N SER A 95 14.63 -40.55 -3.30
CA SER A 95 14.78 -41.57 -2.27
C SER A 95 16.23 -41.72 -1.79
N GLY A 96 17.23 -41.59 -2.66
CA GLY A 96 18.64 -41.65 -2.28
C GLY A 96 19.07 -40.46 -1.41
N PHE A 97 18.58 -39.26 -1.75
CA PHE A 97 18.82 -38.06 -0.95
C PHE A 97 18.07 -38.09 0.39
N GLU A 98 16.83 -38.59 0.42
CA GLU A 98 16.09 -38.74 1.66
C GLU A 98 16.71 -39.79 2.57
N GLN A 99 17.14 -40.95 2.04
CA GLN A 99 17.87 -41.96 2.81
C GLN A 99 19.19 -41.43 3.34
N GLN A 100 19.93 -40.66 2.53
CA GLN A 100 21.20 -40.08 2.97
C GLN A 100 20.99 -38.97 4.01
N LYS A 101 19.94 -38.15 3.86
CA LYS A 101 19.49 -37.18 4.87
C LYS A 101 19.09 -37.88 6.17
N GLU A 102 18.36 -38.98 6.09
CA GLU A 102 17.88 -39.72 7.27
C GLU A 102 19.01 -40.45 7.99
N LEU A 103 19.99 -40.98 7.25
CA LEU A 103 21.24 -41.51 7.81
C LEU A 103 22.09 -40.42 8.47
N LEU A 104 22.23 -39.25 7.84
CA LEU A 104 22.93 -38.09 8.42
C LEU A 104 22.21 -37.58 9.68
N ILE A 105 20.89 -37.51 9.66
CA ILE A 105 20.08 -37.14 10.84
C ILE A 105 20.27 -38.19 11.94
N SER A 106 20.23 -39.48 11.62
CA SER A 106 20.42 -40.56 12.60
C SER A 106 21.82 -40.55 13.22
N ASP A 107 22.86 -40.27 12.44
CA ASP A 107 24.25 -40.21 12.90
C ASP A 107 24.50 -38.95 13.77
N VAL A 108 23.90 -37.81 13.39
CA VAL A 108 23.92 -36.58 14.19
C VAL A 108 23.12 -36.74 15.50
N VAL A 109 21.94 -37.36 15.47
CA VAL A 109 21.12 -37.58 16.67
C VAL A 109 21.77 -38.57 17.64
N SER A 110 22.56 -39.52 17.14
CA SER A 110 23.24 -40.52 17.98
C SER A 110 24.57 -40.01 18.59
N ASN A 111 25.23 -39.05 17.95
CA ASN A 111 26.53 -38.51 18.40
C ASN A 111 26.47 -37.10 19.03
N VAL A 112 25.30 -36.46 19.11
CA VAL A 112 25.12 -35.17 19.79
C VAL A 112 24.69 -35.45 21.24
N PRO A 113 25.51 -35.09 22.27
CA PRO A 113 25.02 -35.07 23.65
C PRO A 113 23.79 -34.15 23.73
N PRO A 114 22.80 -34.41 24.61
CA PRO A 114 21.58 -33.63 24.65
C PRO A 114 21.95 -32.13 24.71
N PRO A 115 21.43 -31.30 23.79
CA PRO A 115 21.77 -29.89 23.79
C PRO A 115 21.41 -29.31 25.17
N PRO A 116 22.20 -28.38 25.73
CA PRO A 116 21.71 -27.58 26.83
C PRO A 116 20.36 -27.01 26.37
N VAL A 117 19.33 -27.19 27.20
CA VAL A 117 17.98 -26.66 26.95
C VAL A 117 18.17 -25.24 26.41
N PRO A 118 17.71 -24.92 25.18
CA PRO A 118 17.84 -23.56 24.70
C PRO A 118 17.25 -22.68 25.80
N PRO A 119 17.96 -21.61 26.25
CA PRO A 119 17.38 -20.73 27.23
C PRO A 119 16.01 -20.34 26.67
N LYS A 120 14.97 -20.58 27.45
CA LYS A 120 13.64 -20.07 27.17
C LYS A 120 13.87 -18.59 26.92
N VAL A 121 13.88 -18.16 25.65
CA VAL A 121 13.99 -16.75 25.33
C VAL A 121 12.64 -16.23 25.74
N GLU A 122 12.52 -15.85 27.01
CA GLU A 122 11.44 -15.01 27.45
C GLU A 122 11.46 -13.84 26.49
N HIS A 123 10.40 -13.68 25.70
CA HIS A 123 10.22 -12.50 24.87
C HIS A 123 9.99 -11.31 25.81
N ALA A 124 11.05 -10.87 26.49
CA ALA A 124 11.03 -9.78 27.44
C ALA A 124 10.48 -8.52 26.77
N GLU A 125 10.72 -8.36 25.47
CA GLU A 125 10.22 -7.27 24.63
C GLU A 125 8.70 -7.35 24.39
N LEU A 126 8.14 -8.55 24.16
CA LEU A 126 6.69 -8.74 24.04
C LEU A 126 5.98 -8.55 25.40
N ALA A 127 6.58 -9.05 26.49
CA ALA A 127 6.10 -8.80 27.85
C ALA A 127 6.21 -7.32 28.24
N SER A 128 7.22 -6.62 27.73
CA SER A 128 7.37 -5.17 27.87
C SER A 128 6.26 -4.43 27.12
N LEU A 129 5.90 -4.87 25.92
CA LEU A 129 4.81 -4.25 25.14
C LEU A 129 3.45 -4.43 25.80
N THR A 130 3.18 -5.58 26.44
CA THR A 130 1.95 -5.76 27.21
C THR A 130 1.92 -4.84 28.43
N ASP A 131 3.04 -4.66 29.15
CA ASP A 131 3.14 -3.67 30.24
C ASP A 131 2.92 -2.22 29.73
N LEU A 132 3.44 -1.88 28.54
CA LEU A 132 3.15 -0.59 27.90
C LEU A 132 1.64 -0.39 27.72
N LEU A 133 0.94 -1.36 27.14
CA LEU A 133 -0.51 -1.26 26.89
C LEU A 133 -1.30 -1.02 28.18
N HIS A 134 -0.99 -1.75 29.26
CA HIS A 134 -1.62 -1.53 30.56
C HIS A 134 -1.41 -0.10 31.09
N LYS A 135 -0.21 0.46 30.91
CA LYS A 135 0.08 1.85 31.32
C LYS A 135 -0.64 2.88 30.45
N LEU A 136 -0.75 2.63 29.14
CA LEU A 136 -1.48 3.52 28.22
C LEU A 136 -2.99 3.54 28.53
N ASP A 137 -3.56 2.40 28.93
CA ASP A 137 -4.95 2.31 29.39
C ASP A 137 -5.19 3.10 30.68
N ALA A 138 -4.21 3.16 31.58
CA ALA A 138 -4.27 3.99 32.78
C ALA A 138 -4.09 5.50 32.51
N GLY A 139 -3.47 5.88 31.40
CA GLY A 139 -3.19 7.28 31.06
C GLY A 139 -4.47 8.14 30.94
N ALA A 140 -4.52 9.24 31.70
CA ALA A 140 -5.69 10.10 31.78
C ALA A 140 -5.62 11.31 30.82
N THR A 141 -4.43 11.64 30.33
CA THR A 141 -4.21 12.78 29.42
C THR A 141 -3.35 12.41 28.22
N GLN A 142 -3.51 13.16 27.12
CA GLN A 142 -2.68 12.99 25.92
C GLN A 142 -1.19 13.10 26.23
N SER A 143 -0.79 14.08 27.05
CA SER A 143 0.61 14.29 27.42
C SER A 143 1.18 13.15 28.25
N GLU A 144 0.39 12.59 29.15
CA GLU A 144 0.78 11.43 29.95
C GLU A 144 1.00 10.18 29.08
N ILE A 145 0.07 9.88 28.16
CA ILE A 145 0.20 8.76 27.22
C ILE A 145 1.49 8.87 26.40
N LEU A 146 1.76 10.05 25.84
CA LEU A 146 2.95 10.27 25.02
C LEU A 146 4.25 10.16 25.85
N ASN A 147 4.24 10.62 27.09
CA ASN A 147 5.38 10.47 28.00
C ASN A 147 5.61 9.01 28.42
N ILE A 148 4.54 8.24 28.64
CA ILE A 148 4.63 6.80 28.93
C ILE A 148 5.33 6.08 27.78
N VAL A 149 4.94 6.35 26.53
CA VAL A 149 5.59 5.75 25.36
C VAL A 149 7.05 6.16 25.27
N LEU A 150 7.36 7.45 25.40
CA LEU A 150 8.74 7.95 25.34
C LEU A 150 9.66 7.32 26.39
N HIS A 151 9.19 7.15 27.63
CA HIS A 151 9.97 6.51 28.70
C HIS A 151 10.08 4.99 28.51
N HIS A 152 9.09 4.36 27.88
CA HIS A 152 9.16 2.92 27.63
C HIS A 152 10.21 2.59 26.57
N ILE A 153 10.19 3.32 25.45
CA ILE A 153 11.11 3.07 24.33
C ILE A 153 12.54 3.53 24.63
N SER A 154 12.76 4.42 25.61
CA SER A 154 14.11 4.87 25.97
C SER A 154 15.00 3.75 26.53
N GLY A 155 14.43 2.60 26.91
CA GLY A 155 15.20 1.41 27.23
C GLY A 155 15.78 0.68 26.01
N TRP A 156 15.31 1.01 24.80
CA TRP A 156 15.65 0.29 23.57
C TRP A 156 16.51 1.12 22.60
N VAL A 157 16.49 2.44 22.75
CA VAL A 157 17.12 3.42 21.84
C VAL A 157 17.95 4.44 22.62
N ASP A 158 18.92 5.07 21.95
CA ASP A 158 19.78 6.08 22.61
C ASP A 158 19.05 7.41 22.78
N ARG A 159 18.34 7.86 21.74
CA ARG A 159 17.53 9.08 21.78
C ARG A 159 16.15 8.84 21.20
N ALA A 160 15.14 9.42 21.84
CA ALA A 160 13.77 9.42 21.37
C ALA A 160 13.20 10.84 21.44
N VAL A 161 12.56 11.30 20.38
CA VAL A 161 11.99 12.64 20.27
C VAL A 161 10.61 12.54 19.66
N LEU A 162 9.62 13.15 20.31
CA LEU A 162 8.30 13.32 19.74
C LEU A 162 8.20 14.70 19.10
N PHE A 163 7.87 14.70 17.81
CA PHE A 163 7.56 15.90 17.04
C PHE A 163 6.06 16.05 16.86
N VAL A 164 5.55 17.27 16.98
CA VAL A 164 4.20 17.63 16.58
C VAL A 164 4.26 18.21 15.18
N VAL A 165 3.43 17.69 14.27
CA VAL A 165 3.38 18.12 12.87
C VAL A 165 2.33 19.22 12.72
N LYS A 166 2.73 20.35 12.15
CA LYS A 166 1.83 21.46 11.82
C LYS A 166 2.21 22.06 10.46
N GLY A 167 1.40 21.75 9.45
CA GLY A 167 1.69 22.16 8.08
C GLY A 167 2.92 21.44 7.55
N ASP A 168 3.92 22.19 7.09
CA ASP A 168 5.18 21.72 6.55
C ASP A 168 6.32 21.68 7.59
N GLN A 169 6.01 21.89 8.87
CA GLN A 169 7.01 21.87 9.95
C GLN A 169 6.68 20.82 11.02
N ALA A 170 7.74 20.16 11.50
CA ALA A 170 7.74 19.31 12.68
C ALA A 170 8.44 20.05 13.82
N THR A 171 7.72 20.28 14.93
CA THR A 171 8.27 20.97 16.12
C THR A 171 8.45 19.98 17.26
N GLY A 172 9.59 20.00 17.94
CA GLY A 172 9.87 19.14 19.08
C GLY A 172 8.88 19.40 20.23
N TRP A 173 8.35 18.33 20.83
CA TRP A 173 7.40 18.43 21.94
C TRP A 173 7.97 17.88 23.24
N ALA A 174 8.54 16.68 23.19
CA ALA A 174 9.26 16.05 24.29
C ALA A 174 10.35 15.13 23.75
N ALA A 175 11.36 14.88 24.56
CA ALA A 175 12.48 14.04 24.19
C ALA A 175 13.06 13.32 25.41
N VAL A 176 13.71 12.19 25.18
CA VAL A 176 14.47 11.42 26.15
C VAL A 176 15.81 11.04 25.51
N GLY A 177 16.89 11.00 26.29
CA GLY A 177 18.21 10.57 25.82
C GLY A 177 19.11 11.65 25.22
N LEU A 178 18.65 12.92 25.12
CA LEU A 178 19.46 14.03 24.57
C LEU A 178 20.58 14.52 25.51
N GLY A 179 20.57 14.11 26.78
CA GLY A 179 21.55 14.53 27.81
C GLY A 179 20.99 15.56 28.82
N PRO A 180 21.77 15.91 29.85
CA PRO A 180 21.30 16.74 30.97
C PRO A 180 21.11 18.24 30.62
N ASP A 181 21.73 18.71 29.52
CA ASP A 181 21.66 20.12 29.08
C ASP A 181 20.40 20.44 28.24
N TRP A 182 19.46 19.50 28.16
CA TRP A 182 18.23 19.62 27.40
C TRP A 182 17.04 19.78 28.32
N ASP A 183 16.41 20.96 28.27
CA ASP A 183 15.15 21.24 28.94
C ASP A 183 13.97 21.25 27.95
N VAL A 184 12.76 21.30 28.48
CA VAL A 184 11.52 21.34 27.67
C VAL A 184 11.51 22.55 26.73
N SER A 185 12.11 23.68 27.15
CA SER A 185 12.18 24.91 26.36
C SER A 185 13.03 24.73 25.12
N ARG A 186 14.22 24.14 25.25
CA ARG A 186 15.15 23.87 24.16
C ARG A 186 14.59 22.81 23.21
N ILE A 187 13.91 21.79 23.72
CA ILE A 187 13.24 20.78 22.88
C ILE A 187 12.18 21.45 21.98
N ARG A 188 11.39 22.38 22.53
CA ARG A 188 10.37 23.13 21.77
C ARG A 188 10.94 24.13 20.76
N GLN A 189 12.22 24.46 20.84
CA GLN A 189 12.91 25.28 19.85
C GLN A 189 13.36 24.47 18.62
N ILE A 190 13.40 23.13 18.71
CA ILE A 190 13.72 22.27 17.58
C ILE A 190 12.58 22.36 16.57
N LYS A 191 12.91 22.83 15.36
CA LYS A 191 12.00 22.88 14.23
C LYS A 191 12.68 22.24 13.03
N VAL A 192 11.99 21.28 12.43
CA VAL A 192 12.46 20.53 11.28
C VAL A 192 11.51 20.81 10.12
N ASP A 193 12.09 21.18 8.98
CA ASP A 193 11.37 21.41 7.73
C ASP A 193 11.05 20.06 7.07
N LEU A 194 9.78 19.79 6.82
CA LEU A 194 9.30 18.54 6.22
C LEU A 194 9.37 18.56 4.68
N ASN A 195 9.73 19.69 4.07
CA ASN A 195 10.01 19.75 2.63
C ASN A 195 11.41 19.23 2.28
N LYS A 196 12.28 19.16 3.29
CA LYS A 196 13.65 18.64 3.19
C LYS A 196 13.68 17.11 3.19
N ASP A 197 14.66 16.55 2.52
CA ASP A 197 14.91 15.11 2.44
C ASP A 197 15.53 14.57 3.74
N ASN A 198 14.67 14.41 4.74
CA ASN A 198 14.97 13.82 6.04
C ASN A 198 14.01 12.66 6.34
N VAL A 199 14.36 11.85 7.33
CA VAL A 199 13.57 10.68 7.75
C VAL A 199 12.13 11.02 8.19
N LEU A 200 11.83 12.27 8.56
CA LEU A 200 10.48 12.68 9.00
C LEU A 200 9.53 12.97 7.83
N ARG A 201 10.06 13.39 6.66
CA ARG A 201 9.28 13.71 5.46
C ARG A 201 8.36 12.58 4.96
N PRO A 202 8.85 11.35 4.69
CA PRO A 202 7.98 10.26 4.24
C PRO A 202 6.88 9.97 5.26
N VAL A 203 7.19 10.02 6.56
CA VAL A 203 6.21 9.81 7.63
C VAL A 203 5.11 10.88 7.61
N ALA A 204 5.48 12.15 7.48
CA ALA A 204 4.51 13.25 7.44
C ALA A 204 3.62 13.23 6.19
N SER A 205 4.18 12.83 5.06
CA SER A 205 3.51 12.92 3.75
C SER A 205 2.69 11.67 3.39
N GLN A 206 3.22 10.48 3.68
CA GLN A 206 2.63 9.19 3.32
C GLN A 206 1.97 8.50 4.52
N GLY A 207 2.34 8.86 5.75
CA GLY A 207 1.88 8.14 6.95
C GLY A 207 2.49 6.76 7.11
N GLU A 208 3.57 6.47 6.38
CA GLU A 208 4.33 5.23 6.50
C GLU A 208 5.54 5.44 7.42
N ALA A 209 5.96 4.39 8.13
CA ALA A 209 7.18 4.44 8.93
C ALA A 209 8.41 4.52 8.00
N ALA A 210 9.41 5.28 8.41
CA ALA A 210 10.67 5.40 7.67
C ALA A 210 11.83 5.09 8.61
N TYR A 211 12.70 4.19 8.19
CA TYR A 211 13.85 3.77 9.00
C TYR A 211 15.01 3.32 8.11
N GLY A 212 16.22 3.44 8.64
CA GLY A 212 17.41 2.96 7.96
C GLY A 212 18.70 3.50 8.56
N PRO A 213 19.83 3.29 7.88
CA PRO A 213 21.11 3.90 8.21
C PRO A 213 21.01 5.43 8.29
N ALA A 214 21.85 6.05 9.10
CA ALA A 214 21.81 7.49 9.34
C ALA A 214 22.04 8.35 8.07
N ASP A 215 22.74 7.81 7.07
CA ASP A 215 23.04 8.42 5.77
C ASP A 215 21.99 8.16 4.68
N HIS A 216 20.93 7.40 4.98
CA HIS A 216 19.87 7.06 4.01
C HIS A 216 19.22 8.30 3.39
N PHE A 217 19.05 9.38 4.16
CA PHE A 217 18.49 10.65 3.70
C PHE A 217 19.54 11.75 3.72
N SER A 218 19.61 12.52 2.63
CA SER A 218 20.70 13.48 2.38
C SER A 218 20.77 14.62 3.41
N GLN A 219 19.65 15.00 4.02
CA GLN A 219 19.53 16.14 4.93
C GLN A 219 19.28 15.72 6.39
N ASN A 220 19.52 14.44 6.72
CA ASN A 220 19.51 13.95 8.09
C ASN A 220 20.55 14.64 8.99
N SER A 221 21.67 15.10 8.41
CA SER A 221 22.74 15.78 9.15
C SER A 221 22.28 17.04 9.88
N GLU A 222 21.37 17.83 9.28
CA GLU A 222 20.78 19.01 9.92
C GLU A 222 19.90 18.63 11.11
N LEU A 223 19.10 17.56 10.97
CA LEU A 223 18.31 17.01 12.06
C LEU A 223 19.19 16.55 13.23
N PHE A 224 20.27 15.81 12.94
CA PHE A 224 21.15 15.29 13.98
C PHE A 224 21.85 16.42 14.74
N GLN A 225 22.31 17.46 14.03
CA GLN A 225 22.89 18.66 14.65
C GLN A 225 21.90 19.39 15.56
N LEU A 226 20.62 19.45 15.16
CA LEU A 226 19.56 20.02 15.99
C LEU A 226 19.28 19.16 17.23
N LEU A 227 19.56 17.86 17.21
CA LEU A 227 19.34 16.94 18.33
C LEU A 227 20.60 16.69 19.18
N GLY A 228 21.74 17.26 18.80
CA GLY A 228 22.99 17.17 19.54
C GLY A 228 24.22 17.04 18.64
N THR A 229 25.37 16.78 19.25
CA THR A 229 26.65 16.61 18.52
C THR A 229 26.90 15.17 18.07
N ASP A 230 26.20 14.22 18.67
CA ASP A 230 26.37 12.79 18.39
C ASP A 230 25.60 12.40 17.14
N SER A 231 26.34 11.84 16.16
CA SER A 231 25.76 11.25 14.96
C SER A 231 25.39 9.80 15.22
N PRO A 232 24.13 9.39 14.98
CA PRO A 232 23.71 8.00 15.15
C PRO A 232 24.17 7.14 13.95
N ASN A 233 24.07 5.82 14.10
CA ASN A 233 24.30 4.87 13.01
C ASN A 233 22.98 4.51 12.29
N ALA A 234 21.86 4.49 13.02
CA ALA A 234 20.54 4.28 12.46
C ALA A 234 19.53 5.31 12.99
N ALA A 235 18.59 5.70 12.13
CA ALA A 235 17.52 6.63 12.45
C ALA A 235 16.18 6.04 12.00
N LEU A 236 15.16 6.16 12.86
CA LEU A 236 13.83 5.63 12.61
C LEU A 236 12.78 6.68 12.98
N ALA A 237 11.69 6.71 12.22
CA ALA A 237 10.58 7.62 12.41
C ALA A 237 9.25 6.91 12.16
N PHE A 238 8.30 7.11 13.08
CA PHE A 238 7.01 6.44 13.09
C PHE A 238 5.87 7.46 13.24
N PRO A 239 4.75 7.28 12.53
CA PRO A 239 3.62 8.21 12.62
C PRO A 239 2.83 7.99 13.91
N VAL A 240 2.52 9.07 14.62
CA VAL A 240 1.51 9.09 15.70
C VAL A 240 0.21 9.62 15.11
N THR A 241 -0.69 8.69 14.80
CA THR A 241 -1.99 9.00 14.19
C THR A 241 -3.07 9.14 15.24
N VAL A 242 -3.82 10.24 15.20
CA VAL A 242 -4.97 10.53 16.07
C VAL A 242 -6.16 10.83 15.17
N ARG A 243 -7.26 10.08 15.32
CA ARG A 243 -8.49 10.18 14.53
C ARG A 243 -8.25 10.12 13.02
N GLY A 244 -7.32 9.26 12.61
CA GLY A 244 -6.95 9.09 11.20
C GLY A 244 -6.08 10.21 10.61
N LYS A 245 -5.62 11.18 11.41
CA LYS A 245 -4.68 12.23 10.99
C LYS A 245 -3.33 12.07 11.68
N ILE A 246 -2.24 12.37 10.98
CA ILE A 246 -0.89 12.36 11.57
C ILE A 246 -0.76 13.59 12.47
N ALA A 247 -0.86 13.36 13.79
CA ALA A 247 -0.76 14.43 14.78
C ALA A 247 0.70 14.70 15.18
N GLY A 248 1.55 13.69 15.08
CA GLY A 248 2.96 13.78 15.41
C GLY A 248 3.78 12.67 14.79
N ILE A 249 5.09 12.76 14.98
CA ILE A 249 6.07 11.77 14.53
C ILE A 249 6.94 11.40 15.72
N LEU A 250 7.04 10.11 15.99
CA LEU A 250 7.98 9.55 16.94
C LEU A 250 9.29 9.28 16.22
N TYR A 251 10.30 10.07 16.49
CA TYR A 251 11.66 9.90 16.00
C TYR A 251 12.51 9.17 17.05
N VAL A 252 13.34 8.23 16.61
CA VAL A 252 14.34 7.59 17.44
C VAL A 252 15.65 7.42 16.69
N ASP A 253 16.76 7.40 17.42
CA ASP A 253 18.05 7.05 16.87
C ASP A 253 18.89 6.19 17.82
N MET A 254 19.88 5.52 17.23
CA MET A 254 20.76 4.61 17.93
C MET A 254 22.16 4.58 17.30
N LYS A 255 23.15 4.30 18.15
CA LYS A 255 24.56 4.05 17.77
C LYS A 255 24.79 2.60 17.34
N GLU A 256 23.90 1.68 17.69
CA GLU A 256 23.97 0.30 17.19
C GLU A 256 23.45 0.20 15.75
N ASP A 257 23.84 -0.86 15.05
CA ASP A 257 23.32 -1.14 13.71
C ASP A 257 21.93 -1.78 13.82
N LEU A 258 20.98 -1.28 13.03
CA LEU A 258 19.62 -1.82 12.97
C LEU A 258 19.58 -3.30 12.58
N ALA A 259 20.59 -3.78 11.83
CA ALA A 259 20.71 -5.20 11.48
C ALA A 259 20.84 -6.14 12.69
N GLN A 260 21.29 -5.62 13.85
CA GLN A 260 21.42 -6.40 15.09
C GLN A 260 20.09 -6.51 15.85
N LYS A 261 19.09 -5.69 15.51
CA LYS A 261 17.78 -5.61 16.19
C LYS A 261 16.64 -5.61 15.16
N PRO A 262 16.39 -6.74 14.47
CA PRO A 262 15.40 -6.80 13.38
C PRO A 262 13.96 -6.57 13.84
N ASP A 263 13.63 -6.86 15.10
CA ASP A 263 12.27 -6.71 15.64
C ASP A 263 11.96 -5.28 16.12
N LEU A 264 13.00 -4.46 16.36
CA LEU A 264 12.85 -3.13 16.94
C LEU A 264 11.96 -2.18 16.12
N PRO A 265 12.06 -2.10 14.78
CA PRO A 265 11.14 -1.29 13.98
C PRO A 265 9.67 -1.65 14.20
N ASN A 266 9.36 -2.96 14.31
CA ASN A 266 8.00 -3.43 14.51
C ASN A 266 7.49 -3.06 15.91
N LEU A 267 8.33 -3.24 16.94
CA LEU A 267 8.00 -2.86 18.32
C LEU A 267 7.71 -1.36 18.46
N LEU A 268 8.55 -0.52 17.85
CA LEU A 268 8.37 0.93 17.86
C LEU A 268 7.13 1.37 17.07
N TYR A 269 6.85 0.74 15.93
CA TYR A 269 5.62 0.97 15.17
C TYR A 269 4.38 0.64 16.02
N LEU A 270 4.37 -0.51 16.68
CA LEU A 270 3.28 -0.92 17.57
C LEU A 270 3.11 0.04 18.75
N ALA A 271 4.21 0.48 19.38
CA ALA A 271 4.17 1.45 20.46
C ALA A 271 3.58 2.80 19.99
N SER A 272 4.02 3.31 18.84
CA SER A 272 3.49 4.54 18.22
C SER A 272 2.00 4.43 17.92
N ARG A 273 1.59 3.29 17.34
CA ARG A 273 0.19 3.04 16.97
C ARG A 273 -0.71 2.91 18.21
N SER A 274 -0.23 2.22 19.24
CA SER A 274 -0.92 2.07 20.52
C SER A 274 -1.10 3.41 21.22
N ALA A 275 -0.10 4.30 21.15
CA ALA A 275 -0.21 5.67 21.66
C ALA A 275 -1.35 6.44 20.98
N GLY A 276 -1.39 6.40 19.64
CA GLY A 276 -2.43 7.05 18.85
C GLY A 276 -3.84 6.56 19.20
N PHE A 277 -4.00 5.24 19.31
CA PHE A 277 -5.26 4.62 19.70
C PHE A 277 -5.68 4.96 21.15
N ALA A 278 -4.73 4.97 22.09
CA ALA A 278 -4.99 5.37 23.47
C ALA A 278 -5.43 6.85 23.57
N ILE A 279 -4.88 7.73 22.73
CA ILE A 279 -5.32 9.14 22.62
C ILE A 279 -6.73 9.23 22.02
N ASP A 280 -7.05 8.43 21.01
CA ASP A 280 -8.37 8.40 20.37
C ASP A 280 -9.48 7.93 21.32
N THR A 281 -9.15 7.05 22.26
CA THR A 281 -10.09 6.53 23.26
C THR A 281 -10.22 7.40 24.51
N LEU A 282 -9.35 8.40 24.73
CA LEU A 282 -9.46 9.33 25.86
C LEU A 282 -10.85 9.96 26.05
N PRO A 283 -11.57 10.41 25.00
CA PRO A 283 -12.90 10.99 25.17
C PRO A 283 -13.96 9.97 25.63
N LEU A 284 -13.70 8.68 25.45
CA LEU A 284 -14.59 7.58 25.86
C LEU A 284 -14.29 7.10 27.29
N LYS A 285 -13.13 7.46 27.86
CA LYS A 285 -12.80 7.10 29.23
C LYS A 285 -13.76 7.85 30.17
N PRO A 286 -14.38 7.16 31.14
CA PRO A 286 -15.26 7.80 32.10
C PRO A 286 -14.45 8.89 32.80
N LYS A 287 -14.88 10.15 32.62
CA LYS A 287 -14.24 11.30 33.27
C LYS A 287 -14.26 11.01 34.77
N PRO A 288 -13.10 10.98 35.46
CA PRO A 288 -13.09 10.75 36.89
C PRO A 288 -14.01 11.78 37.53
N VAL A 289 -15.09 11.28 38.15
CA VAL A 289 -16.00 12.12 38.91
C VAL A 289 -15.16 12.71 40.05
N PRO A 290 -15.06 14.04 40.20
CA PRO A 290 -14.39 14.61 41.36
C PRO A 290 -15.27 14.29 42.57
N GLY A 291 -14.96 13.21 43.28
CA GLY A 291 -15.85 12.70 44.32
C GLY A 291 -15.54 11.30 44.82
N LYS A 292 -14.30 11.08 45.27
CA LYS A 292 -13.95 10.31 46.48
C LYS A 292 -12.44 10.29 46.63
N GLU A 293 -11.91 11.37 47.18
CA GLU A 293 -10.66 11.32 47.91
C GLU A 293 -10.83 10.32 49.06
N ALA A 294 -10.15 9.18 48.96
CA ALA A 294 -9.75 8.43 50.13
C ALA A 294 -8.69 9.28 50.87
N PRO A 295 -8.74 9.35 52.20
CA PRO A 295 -8.08 10.40 52.97
C PRO A 295 -6.56 10.27 52.89
N ALA A 296 -5.89 11.30 52.35
CA ALA A 296 -4.49 11.55 52.61
C ALA A 296 -4.29 11.93 54.10
N PRO A 297 -3.21 11.47 54.77
CA PRO A 297 -2.96 11.78 56.18
C PRO A 297 -2.75 13.27 56.38
N ALA A 298 -3.51 13.82 57.32
CA ALA A 298 -3.47 15.22 57.71
C ALA A 298 -2.08 15.62 58.23
N VAL A 299 -1.41 16.52 57.51
CA VAL A 299 -0.35 17.36 58.07
C VAL A 299 -1.00 18.62 58.60
N ALA A 300 -0.76 18.86 59.89
CA ALA A 300 -1.36 19.92 60.69
C ALA A 300 -1.16 21.32 60.11
N THR A 301 -2.26 22.07 60.10
CA THR A 301 -2.35 23.50 59.83
C THR A 301 -1.65 24.34 60.89
N VAL A 302 -0.94 25.38 60.46
CA VAL A 302 -0.71 26.60 61.26
C VAL A 302 -1.56 27.72 60.63
N PRO A 303 -2.44 28.40 61.38
CA PRO A 303 -3.27 29.48 60.85
C PRO A 303 -2.54 30.83 61.00
N VAL A 304 -2.82 31.82 60.14
CA VAL A 304 -3.01 33.24 60.53
C VAL A 304 -3.59 34.06 59.36
N MET A 305 -4.76 34.62 59.66
CA MET A 305 -5.39 35.89 59.25
C MET A 305 -5.85 36.18 57.81
N ALA A 306 -7.16 36.46 57.75
CA ALA A 306 -7.90 37.10 56.68
C ALA A 306 -7.79 38.63 56.71
N THR A 307 -7.91 39.28 55.55
CA THR A 307 -8.97 40.27 55.29
C THR A 307 -9.12 40.52 53.77
N PRO A 308 -10.33 40.87 53.28
CA PRO A 308 -10.69 40.80 51.87
C PRO A 308 -10.71 42.18 51.18
N VAL A 309 -10.49 42.23 49.87
CA VAL A 309 -11.00 43.33 49.03
C VAL A 309 -11.57 42.74 47.74
N ALA A 310 -12.89 42.88 47.60
CA ALA A 310 -13.61 42.69 46.36
C ALA A 310 -13.59 43.99 45.55
N VAL A 311 -13.35 43.89 44.24
CA VAL A 311 -13.81 44.88 43.26
C VAL A 311 -14.44 44.14 42.09
N ALA A 312 -15.71 44.48 41.85
CA ALA A 312 -16.57 43.95 40.80
C ALA A 312 -16.35 44.66 39.46
N VAL A 313 -16.31 43.86 38.37
CA VAL A 313 -16.98 43.95 37.05
C VAL A 313 -17.10 45.36 36.39
N PRO A 314 -16.70 45.56 35.10
CA PRO A 314 -17.61 45.19 34.01
C PRO A 314 -16.95 44.64 32.72
N ALA A 315 -17.66 43.69 32.11
CA ALA A 315 -17.53 43.33 30.70
C ALA A 315 -18.20 44.38 29.79
N PRO A 316 -17.69 44.60 28.57
CA PRO A 316 -18.47 45.11 27.45
C PRO A 316 -18.35 44.15 26.24
N PRO A 317 -19.06 44.35 25.12
CA PRO A 317 -20.29 43.63 24.81
C PRO A 317 -20.16 42.71 23.57
N THR A 318 -21.17 41.86 23.44
CA THR A 318 -21.55 41.01 22.30
C THR A 318 -21.31 41.61 20.92
N VAL A 319 -20.67 40.83 20.03
CA VAL A 319 -21.05 40.78 18.61
C VAL A 319 -21.40 39.34 18.28
N ALA A 320 -22.71 39.08 18.24
CA ALA A 320 -23.26 37.89 17.64
C ALA A 320 -23.14 38.03 16.13
N ILE A 321 -22.30 37.20 15.50
CA ILE A 321 -22.38 36.97 14.07
C ILE A 321 -23.34 35.79 13.89
N PRO A 322 -24.46 35.96 13.15
CA PRO A 322 -25.42 34.89 12.92
C PRO A 322 -24.79 33.87 11.95
N ILE A 323 -24.72 32.62 12.37
CA ILE A 323 -24.39 31.50 11.48
C ILE A 323 -25.71 31.10 10.79
N PRO A 324 -25.83 31.23 9.46
CA PRO A 324 -26.97 30.70 8.71
C PRO A 324 -27.03 29.17 8.84
N PRO A 325 -28.22 28.55 8.92
CA PRO A 325 -28.32 27.10 9.01
C PRO A 325 -28.00 26.49 7.64
N GLU A 326 -26.87 25.79 7.53
CA GLU A 326 -26.57 24.92 6.38
C GLU A 326 -27.17 23.52 6.61
N PRO A 327 -27.78 22.90 5.58
CA PRO A 327 -28.81 21.88 5.73
C PRO A 327 -28.24 20.47 5.91
N ALA A 328 -29.05 19.62 6.54
CA ALA A 328 -28.82 18.18 6.65
C ALA A 328 -28.68 17.52 5.26
N PRO A 329 -27.72 16.61 5.06
CA PRO A 329 -27.65 15.83 3.83
C PRO A 329 -28.74 14.76 3.84
N ALA A 330 -29.69 14.90 2.91
CA ALA A 330 -30.63 13.86 2.52
C ALA A 330 -29.93 12.75 1.71
N PRO A 331 -30.48 11.51 1.71
CA PRO A 331 -29.87 10.36 1.07
C PRO A 331 -30.02 10.44 -0.46
N VAL A 332 -28.96 10.11 -1.18
CA VAL A 332 -29.00 9.98 -2.64
C VAL A 332 -29.61 8.61 -2.99
N ALA A 333 -30.91 8.61 -3.28
CA ALA A 333 -31.58 7.50 -3.93
C ALA A 333 -31.33 7.63 -5.45
N ALA A 334 -30.61 6.67 -6.03
CA ALA A 334 -30.56 6.49 -7.47
C ALA A 334 -31.85 5.79 -7.92
N THR A 335 -32.71 6.53 -8.60
CA THR A 335 -33.87 6.04 -9.34
C THR A 335 -33.42 5.29 -10.59
N VAL A 336 -33.77 4.01 -10.69
CA VAL A 336 -33.89 3.29 -11.98
C VAL A 336 -35.37 3.27 -12.33
N GLU A 337 -35.69 3.80 -13.50
CA GLU A 337 -37.03 3.81 -14.08
C GLU A 337 -37.49 2.37 -14.38
N ILE A 338 -38.62 1.98 -13.80
CA ILE A 338 -39.35 0.76 -14.15
C ILE A 338 -40.53 1.21 -15.01
N ASN A 339 -40.46 0.94 -16.30
CA ASN A 339 -41.64 0.89 -17.16
C ASN A 339 -41.98 -0.58 -17.33
N GLU A 340 -43.16 -1.00 -16.84
CA GLU A 340 -43.92 -2.09 -17.44
C GLU A 340 -45.36 -2.05 -16.92
N ASP A 341 -46.27 -1.67 -17.81
CA ASP A 341 -47.71 -1.85 -17.64
C ASP A 341 -48.15 -3.08 -18.45
N ALA A 342 -49.04 -3.85 -17.81
CA ALA A 342 -50.00 -4.82 -18.34
C ALA A 342 -49.53 -5.94 -19.31
N ALA A 343 -49.72 -7.21 -18.91
CA ALA A 343 -51.00 -7.90 -19.08
C ALA A 343 -50.91 -9.42 -18.79
N GLU A 344 -52.08 -9.97 -18.46
CA GLU A 344 -52.40 -11.31 -17.96
C GLU A 344 -52.09 -12.49 -18.89
N GLY A 345 -51.99 -13.69 -18.29
CA GLY A 345 -52.14 -14.94 -19.05
C GLY A 345 -51.71 -16.22 -18.32
N THR A 346 -52.54 -16.72 -17.39
CA THR A 346 -52.43 -18.08 -16.87
C THR A 346 -52.78 -19.10 -17.96
N VAL A 347 -51.85 -19.99 -18.33
CA VAL A 347 -52.18 -21.26 -19.00
C VAL A 347 -51.35 -22.40 -18.42
N MET A 348 -52.04 -23.53 -18.26
CA MET A 348 -51.71 -24.76 -17.55
C MET A 348 -50.47 -25.51 -18.06
N MET A 349 -49.86 -26.28 -17.16
CA MET A 349 -48.74 -27.21 -17.42
C MET A 349 -49.04 -28.23 -18.52
N PRO A 350 -47.99 -28.81 -19.12
CA PRO A 350 -47.76 -30.22 -18.88
C PRO A 350 -46.32 -30.54 -18.47
N ALA A 351 -46.19 -31.57 -17.63
CA ALA A 351 -44.93 -32.14 -17.19
C ALA A 351 -44.08 -32.63 -18.39
N MET A 352 -42.83 -32.18 -18.47
CA MET A 352 -41.82 -32.73 -19.36
C MET A 352 -40.47 -32.76 -18.62
N LYS A 353 -39.96 -33.98 -18.42
CA LYS A 353 -38.57 -34.42 -18.16
C LYS A 353 -37.59 -33.41 -17.55
N ALA A 354 -37.01 -33.81 -16.40
CA ALA A 354 -35.80 -33.21 -15.83
C ALA A 354 -34.75 -32.90 -16.90
N PRO A 355 -34.30 -31.64 -17.04
CA PRO A 355 -33.07 -31.36 -17.77
C PRO A 355 -31.89 -31.76 -16.87
N ALA A 356 -30.92 -32.42 -17.49
CA ALA A 356 -29.59 -32.65 -16.94
C ALA A 356 -28.95 -31.32 -16.48
N PRO A 357 -27.94 -31.35 -15.59
CA PRO A 357 -27.40 -30.16 -14.96
C PRO A 357 -26.93 -29.19 -16.05
N VAL A 358 -27.51 -28.00 -16.07
CA VAL A 358 -27.04 -26.90 -16.90
C VAL A 358 -25.60 -26.61 -16.46
N PRO A 359 -24.63 -26.49 -17.39
CA PRO A 359 -23.26 -26.13 -17.00
C PRO A 359 -23.34 -24.79 -16.28
N LEU A 360 -22.87 -24.76 -15.03
CA LEU A 360 -22.71 -23.52 -14.26
C LEU A 360 -21.99 -22.51 -15.15
N THR A 361 -22.56 -21.32 -15.27
CA THR A 361 -21.90 -20.25 -16.01
C THR A 361 -20.56 -19.89 -15.32
N ASP A 362 -19.59 -19.35 -16.06
CA ASP A 362 -18.28 -18.97 -15.50
C ASP A 362 -18.41 -17.99 -14.31
N GLU A 363 -19.48 -17.19 -14.30
CA GLU A 363 -19.85 -16.28 -13.22
C GLU A 363 -20.35 -17.02 -11.97
N GLU A 364 -21.17 -18.05 -12.14
CA GLU A 364 -21.60 -18.91 -11.02
C GLU A 364 -20.43 -19.69 -10.45
N HIS A 365 -19.54 -20.23 -11.29
CA HIS A 365 -18.32 -20.91 -10.83
C HIS A 365 -17.43 -20.01 -9.96
N LYS A 366 -17.26 -18.73 -10.33
CA LYS A 366 -16.53 -17.75 -9.50
C LYS A 366 -17.21 -17.51 -8.16
N LEU A 367 -18.53 -17.35 -8.14
CA LEU A 367 -19.29 -17.16 -6.89
C LEU A 367 -19.16 -18.36 -5.95
N HIS A 368 -19.14 -19.58 -6.48
CA HIS A 368 -18.90 -20.80 -5.70
C HIS A 368 -17.47 -20.86 -5.14
N GLU A 369 -16.45 -20.47 -5.91
CA GLU A 369 -15.06 -20.43 -5.44
C GLU A 369 -14.82 -19.32 -4.40
N ASP A 370 -15.42 -18.16 -4.58
CA ASP A 370 -15.35 -17.06 -3.61
C ASP A 370 -16.05 -17.43 -2.30
N ALA A 371 -17.20 -18.11 -2.36
CA ALA A 371 -17.87 -18.63 -1.18
C ALA A 371 -17.03 -19.68 -0.44
N LYS A 372 -16.32 -20.58 -1.14
CA LYS A 372 -15.39 -21.52 -0.50
C LYS A 372 -14.21 -20.82 0.18
N ARG A 373 -13.62 -19.82 -0.48
CA ARG A 373 -12.51 -19.03 0.10
C ARG A 373 -12.96 -18.30 1.35
N PHE A 374 -14.15 -17.70 1.33
CA PHE A 374 -14.69 -16.99 2.47
C PHE A 374 -15.05 -17.92 3.63
N ALA A 375 -15.60 -19.11 3.35
CA ALA A 375 -15.81 -20.14 4.37
C ALA A 375 -14.49 -20.56 5.05
N ARG A 376 -13.43 -20.81 4.27
CA ARG A 376 -12.10 -21.15 4.81
C ARG A 376 -11.56 -20.06 5.72
N LEU A 377 -11.68 -18.80 5.30
CA LEU A 377 -11.21 -17.66 6.08
C LEU A 377 -11.88 -17.64 7.46
N LEU A 378 -13.22 -17.63 7.49
CA LEU A 378 -13.99 -17.54 8.74
C LEU A 378 -13.70 -18.72 9.69
N VAL A 379 -13.58 -19.94 9.15
CA VAL A 379 -13.27 -21.12 9.97
C VAL A 379 -11.82 -21.12 10.45
N SER A 380 -10.88 -20.60 9.64
CA SER A 380 -9.48 -20.45 10.06
C SER A 380 -9.32 -19.42 11.18
N GLU A 381 -10.13 -18.35 11.20
CA GLU A 381 -10.16 -17.38 12.29
C GLU A 381 -10.67 -18.01 13.59
N ILE A 382 -11.77 -18.80 13.53
CA ILE A 382 -12.27 -19.53 14.72
C ILE A 382 -11.16 -20.42 15.30
N LYS A 383 -10.41 -21.12 14.44
CA LYS A 383 -9.30 -21.98 14.88
C LYS A 383 -8.17 -21.17 15.51
N LEU A 384 -7.81 -20.03 14.93
CA LEU A 384 -6.71 -19.18 15.39
C LEU A 384 -6.99 -18.61 16.78
N TYR A 385 -8.20 -18.14 17.03
CA TYR A 385 -8.56 -17.51 18.31
C TYR A 385 -8.89 -18.52 19.41
N ASN A 386 -9.31 -19.74 19.05
CA ASN A 386 -9.80 -20.73 20.00
C ASN A 386 -9.05 -22.07 19.95
N GLU A 387 -7.75 -22.07 19.66
CA GLU A 387 -6.96 -23.29 19.45
C GLU A 387 -6.99 -24.25 20.65
N ALA A 388 -6.95 -23.72 21.88
CA ALA A 388 -7.07 -24.50 23.11
C ALA A 388 -8.45 -25.16 23.26
N GLN A 389 -9.51 -24.45 22.90
CA GLN A 389 -10.88 -24.96 22.98
C GLN A 389 -11.19 -25.97 21.85
N VAL A 390 -10.61 -25.77 20.66
CA VAL A 390 -10.69 -26.73 19.54
C VAL A 390 -9.99 -28.03 19.92
N SER A 391 -8.81 -27.96 20.53
CA SER A 391 -8.06 -29.15 20.96
C SER A 391 -8.83 -29.92 22.05
N ALA A 392 -9.32 -29.22 23.07
CA ALA A 392 -10.15 -29.83 24.13
C ALA A 392 -11.49 -30.37 23.60
N GLY A 393 -12.09 -29.70 22.61
CA GLY A 393 -13.34 -30.11 21.99
C GLY A 393 -13.21 -31.35 21.12
N ARG A 394 -12.06 -31.53 20.45
CA ARG A 394 -11.76 -32.77 19.71
C ARG A 394 -11.60 -33.97 20.64
N GLU A 395 -10.99 -33.77 21.80
CA GLU A 395 -10.79 -34.83 22.79
C GLU A 395 -12.11 -35.27 23.43
N LYS A 396 -12.99 -34.31 23.75
CA LYS A 396 -14.27 -34.55 24.41
C LYS A 396 -15.46 -34.73 23.45
N ARG A 397 -15.25 -34.51 22.16
CA ARG A 397 -16.27 -34.59 21.08
C ARG A 397 -17.44 -33.63 21.29
N ASP A 398 -17.16 -32.42 21.75
CA ASP A 398 -18.14 -31.37 22.08
C ASP A 398 -17.78 -30.01 21.44
N LEU A 399 -17.13 -30.03 20.26
CA LEU A 399 -16.66 -28.82 19.56
C LEU A 399 -17.77 -27.79 19.34
N TYR A 400 -18.97 -28.22 18.95
CA TYR A 400 -20.07 -27.30 18.66
C TYR A 400 -20.58 -26.59 19.93
N GLU A 401 -20.66 -27.29 21.06
CA GLU A 401 -21.09 -26.68 22.32
C GLU A 401 -20.08 -25.66 22.85
N ARG A 402 -18.78 -25.95 22.72
CA ARG A 402 -17.70 -25.08 23.19
C ARG A 402 -17.54 -23.81 22.37
N LEU A 403 -17.70 -23.93 21.05
CA LEU A 403 -17.45 -22.84 20.09
C LEU A 403 -18.74 -22.26 19.51
N LYS A 404 -19.88 -22.52 20.16
CA LYS A 404 -21.22 -22.19 19.65
C LYS A 404 -21.34 -20.72 19.23
N ASP A 405 -20.88 -19.81 20.08
CA ASP A 405 -21.02 -18.37 19.86
C ASP A 405 -20.16 -17.88 18.69
N ASP A 406 -18.96 -18.45 18.51
CA ASP A 406 -18.06 -18.09 17.42
C ASP A 406 -18.48 -18.73 16.09
N ILE A 407 -18.93 -19.99 16.12
CA ILE A 407 -19.48 -20.68 14.96
C ILE A 407 -20.72 -19.95 14.45
N GLU A 408 -21.63 -19.53 15.33
CA GLU A 408 -22.86 -18.87 14.91
C GLU A 408 -22.63 -17.43 14.42
N ARG A 409 -21.68 -16.72 15.03
CA ARG A 409 -21.25 -15.40 14.56
C ARG A 409 -20.64 -15.48 13.16
N SER A 410 -19.72 -16.41 12.93
CA SER A 410 -19.09 -16.62 11.63
C SER A 410 -20.08 -17.16 10.60
N ARG A 411 -21.03 -18.02 10.99
CA ARG A 411 -22.12 -18.48 10.12
C ARG A 411 -22.97 -17.30 9.64
N LYS A 412 -23.30 -16.37 10.52
CA LYS A 412 -24.05 -15.16 10.15
C LYS A 412 -23.27 -14.29 9.18
N MET A 413 -21.97 -14.06 9.42
CA MET A 413 -21.11 -13.31 8.49
C MET A 413 -21.02 -13.97 7.11
N TYR A 414 -20.97 -15.31 7.08
CA TYR A 414 -21.01 -16.08 5.84
C TYR A 414 -22.33 -15.87 5.07
N GLN A 415 -23.47 -15.94 5.77
CA GLN A 415 -24.80 -15.75 5.19
C GLN A 415 -25.04 -14.32 4.69
N ASP A 416 -24.49 -13.31 5.38
CA ASP A 416 -24.63 -11.91 4.98
C ASP A 416 -23.82 -11.56 3.72
N ARG A 417 -22.73 -12.30 3.44
CA ARG A 417 -21.79 -12.01 2.34
C ARG A 417 -22.01 -12.87 1.09
N VAL A 418 -22.48 -14.11 1.25
CA VAL A 418 -22.67 -15.04 0.14
C VAL A 418 -24.10 -14.93 -0.41
N PRO A 419 -24.33 -14.81 -1.72
CA PRO A 419 -25.68 -14.70 -2.25
C PRO A 419 -26.49 -16.01 -2.10
N GLY A 420 -27.80 -15.89 -1.92
CA GLY A 420 -28.69 -17.00 -1.52
C GLY A 420 -28.79 -18.14 -2.53
N ASN A 421 -28.44 -17.91 -3.81
CA ASN A 421 -28.34 -18.92 -4.85
C ASN A 421 -27.20 -19.93 -4.58
N VAL A 422 -26.06 -19.46 -4.06
CA VAL A 422 -24.93 -20.32 -3.69
C VAL A 422 -25.20 -21.02 -2.35
N GLN A 423 -25.82 -20.33 -1.40
CA GLN A 423 -26.19 -20.91 -0.09
C GLN A 423 -27.18 -22.07 -0.23
N SER A 424 -28.11 -21.97 -1.17
CA SER A 424 -29.12 -23.02 -1.43
C SER A 424 -28.54 -24.22 -2.18
N ALA A 425 -27.44 -24.01 -2.92
CA ALA A 425 -26.79 -25.05 -3.71
C ALA A 425 -25.82 -25.91 -2.88
N SER A 426 -25.08 -25.35 -1.92
CA SER A 426 -24.12 -26.09 -1.08
C SER A 426 -23.78 -25.34 0.22
N ASN A 427 -23.52 -26.09 1.30
CA ASN A 427 -23.16 -25.51 2.60
C ASN A 427 -21.65 -25.55 2.83
N TYR A 428 -20.89 -24.73 2.08
CA TYR A 428 -19.43 -24.70 2.15
C TYR A 428 -18.89 -24.31 3.52
N PHE A 429 -19.66 -23.52 4.28
CA PHE A 429 -19.30 -23.17 5.66
C PHE A 429 -19.26 -24.41 6.56
N TYR A 430 -20.27 -25.30 6.46
CA TYR A 430 -20.29 -26.54 7.22
C TYR A 430 -19.17 -27.51 6.81
N GLU A 431 -18.92 -27.63 5.50
CA GLU A 431 -17.84 -28.48 4.98
C GLU A 431 -16.46 -28.04 5.50
N GLU A 432 -16.16 -26.75 5.45
CA GLU A 432 -14.88 -26.23 5.95
C GLU A 432 -14.79 -26.30 7.47
N LEU A 433 -15.91 -26.19 8.19
CA LEU A 433 -15.98 -26.38 9.63
C LEU A 433 -15.61 -27.81 10.02
N VAL A 434 -16.17 -28.82 9.34
CA VAL A 434 -15.80 -30.23 9.55
C VAL A 434 -14.34 -30.46 9.15
N ARG A 435 -13.91 -29.95 8.00
CA ARG A 435 -12.54 -30.15 7.49
C ARG A 435 -11.47 -29.56 8.40
N THR A 436 -11.70 -28.35 8.90
CA THR A 436 -10.67 -27.56 9.58
C THR A 436 -10.76 -27.67 11.10
N LEU A 437 -11.96 -27.59 11.69
CA LEU A 437 -12.13 -27.71 13.14
C LEU A 437 -12.20 -29.17 13.58
N ALA A 438 -12.81 -30.04 12.78
CA ALA A 438 -13.01 -31.45 13.12
C ALA A 438 -12.06 -32.42 12.38
N ASN A 439 -11.01 -31.93 11.71
CA ASN A 439 -10.05 -32.72 10.93
C ASN A 439 -10.71 -33.68 9.91
N GLY A 440 -11.88 -33.34 9.39
CA GLY A 440 -12.65 -34.16 8.46
C GLY A 440 -13.59 -35.18 9.11
N ASP A 441 -13.64 -35.28 10.43
CA ASP A 441 -14.54 -36.20 11.15
C ASP A 441 -15.73 -35.44 11.77
N PRO A 442 -16.95 -35.55 11.20
CA PRO A 442 -18.12 -34.84 11.71
C PRO A 442 -18.55 -35.30 13.11
N THR A 443 -18.12 -36.49 13.57
CA THR A 443 -18.50 -37.00 14.91
C THR A 443 -17.85 -36.21 16.05
N LEU A 444 -16.77 -35.46 15.77
CA LEU A 444 -16.12 -34.61 16.76
C LEU A 444 -16.88 -33.32 17.04
N LEU A 445 -17.90 -33.00 16.23
CA LEU A 445 -18.75 -31.82 16.44
C LEU A 445 -19.69 -31.98 17.63
N GLY A 446 -20.01 -33.22 18.03
CA GLY A 446 -20.89 -33.50 19.16
C GLY A 446 -22.36 -33.21 18.88
N MET A 447 -22.78 -33.33 17.60
CA MET A 447 -24.16 -33.13 17.15
C MET A 447 -24.94 -34.43 17.03
#